data_AF-A0A0W0YV28-F1
#
_entry.id   AF-A0A0W0YV28-F1
#
_cell.length_a   1.000
_cell.length_b   1.000
_cell.length_c   1.000
_cell.angle_alpha   90.00
_cell.angle_beta   90.00
_cell.angle_gamma   90.00
#
_symmetry.space_group_name_H-M   'P 1'
#
loop_
_entity.id
_entity.type
_entity.pdbx_description
1 polymer ?
#
loop_
_entity_poly.entity_id
_entity_poly.type
_entity_poly.pdbx_seq_one_letter_code
_entity_poly.pdbx_strand_id
1 'polypeptide(L)'
;MSKSDIEMAKELSFFRDSKKLQEYTEKCLANPDLTAKQKIQLIHLNQNNRLTIIAQVQQHTFEHLFKKNPNEFFTNKYHYDWWIFPMHVPKDWGWEQRNYDTSINLAEAQTLLHHNQFVHTYLESVTMYVTALQKHGWNNYPVRYARMLHSLSIFLQAAQNENGQIEVYDRLYELSKNAVTYAKKYVLPDNIDYDLLQIGYKMALYQIQKYEKEFLAKGCDLSVH
;
A
#
# COMPACT_ATOMS: atom_id res chain seq x y z
N MET A 1 3.78 -18.15 -22.31
CA MET A 1 4.58 -17.59 -23.41
C MET A 1 5.20 -16.28 -22.93
N SER A 2 6.50 -16.27 -22.64
CA SER A 2 7.22 -15.04 -22.31
C SER A 2 7.29 -14.15 -23.55
N LYS A 3 7.06 -12.85 -23.39
CA LYS A 3 7.40 -11.87 -24.44
C LYS A 3 8.90 -12.03 -24.70
N SER A 4 9.30 -12.09 -25.97
CA SER A 4 10.71 -12.24 -26.31
C SER A 4 11.51 -11.06 -25.76
N ASP A 5 12.71 -11.30 -25.25
CA ASP A 5 13.60 -10.26 -24.72
C ASP A 5 13.83 -9.11 -25.73
N ILE A 6 13.64 -9.39 -27.03
CA ILE A 6 13.71 -8.44 -28.15
C ILE A 6 12.52 -7.47 -28.18
N GLU A 7 11.30 -7.91 -27.86
CA GLU A 7 10.13 -7.03 -27.74
C GLU A 7 10.24 -6.12 -26.52
N MET A 8 10.76 -6.65 -25.42
CA MET A 8 11.01 -5.90 -24.19
C MET A 8 12.11 -4.85 -24.39
N ALA A 9 13.17 -5.19 -25.12
CA ALA A 9 14.22 -4.24 -25.53
C ALA A 9 13.71 -3.13 -26.47
N LYS A 10 12.75 -3.44 -27.35
CA LYS A 10 12.08 -2.43 -28.21
C LYS A 10 11.15 -1.51 -27.40
N GLU A 11 10.35 -2.06 -26.49
CA GLU A 11 9.54 -1.25 -25.55
C GLU A 11 10.46 -0.33 -24.71
N LEU A 12 11.57 -0.84 -24.17
CA LEU A 12 12.56 -0.05 -23.42
C LEU A 12 13.26 1.02 -24.28
N SER A 13 13.49 0.77 -25.58
CA SER A 13 14.09 1.74 -26.50
C SER A 13 13.18 2.93 -26.84
N PHE A 14 11.85 2.72 -26.83
CA PHE A 14 10.84 3.76 -27.09
C PHE A 14 10.80 4.82 -25.97
N PHE A 15 11.17 4.45 -24.74
CA PHE A 15 11.09 5.28 -23.55
C PHE A 15 12.43 5.88 -23.09
N ARG A 16 13.46 5.91 -23.95
CA ARG A 16 14.64 6.79 -23.71
C ARG A 16 14.28 8.28 -23.73
N ASP A 17 13.15 8.61 -24.35
CA ASP A 17 12.59 9.96 -24.38
C ASP A 17 11.60 10.12 -23.21
N SER A 18 12.01 10.88 -22.19
CA SER A 18 11.22 11.16 -20.99
C SER A 18 9.88 11.80 -21.32
N LYS A 19 9.79 12.59 -22.40
CA LYS A 19 8.55 13.23 -22.83
C LYS A 19 7.53 12.23 -23.33
N LYS A 20 7.96 11.26 -24.15
CA LYS A 20 7.07 10.19 -24.65
C LYS A 20 6.57 9.29 -23.54
N LEU A 21 7.42 9.00 -22.56
CA LEU A 21 7.02 8.23 -21.38
C LEU A 21 5.97 9.00 -20.55
N GLN A 22 6.16 10.30 -20.38
CA GLN A 22 5.19 11.15 -19.70
C GLN A 22 3.85 11.19 -20.44
N GLU A 23 3.85 11.46 -21.76
CA GLU A 23 2.63 11.49 -22.58
C GLU A 23 1.87 10.15 -22.55
N TYR A 24 2.61 9.03 -22.63
CA TYR A 24 2.04 7.69 -22.51
C TYR A 24 1.40 7.48 -21.13
N THR A 25 2.10 7.88 -20.07
CA THR A 25 1.64 7.75 -18.68
C THR A 25 0.36 8.56 -18.45
N GLU A 26 0.34 9.82 -18.87
CA GLU A 26 -0.83 10.70 -18.77
C GLU A 26 -2.03 10.12 -19.52
N LYS A 27 -1.82 9.65 -20.75
CA LYS A 27 -2.88 9.01 -21.55
C LYS A 27 -3.44 7.75 -20.87
N CYS A 28 -2.57 6.94 -20.28
CA CYS A 28 -3.01 5.74 -19.55
C CYS A 28 -3.79 6.08 -18.28
N LEU A 29 -3.31 7.05 -17.48
CA LEU A 29 -4.00 7.47 -16.26
C LEU A 29 -5.32 8.21 -16.54
N ALA A 30 -5.48 8.80 -17.73
CA ALA A 30 -6.76 9.37 -18.16
C ALA A 30 -7.82 8.30 -18.49
N ASN A 31 -7.44 7.04 -18.75
CA ASN A 31 -8.37 5.96 -19.07
C ASN A 31 -8.96 5.34 -17.79
N PRO A 32 -10.28 5.48 -17.52
CA PRO A 32 -10.90 4.91 -16.31
C PRO A 32 -10.79 3.37 -16.23
N ASP A 33 -10.70 2.70 -17.37
CA ASP A 33 -10.66 1.24 -17.48
C ASP A 33 -9.24 0.66 -17.47
N LEU A 34 -8.26 1.45 -17.02
CA LEU A 34 -6.87 1.01 -16.92
C LEU A 34 -6.74 -0.25 -16.08
N THR A 35 -6.29 -1.34 -16.70
CA THR A 35 -6.21 -2.66 -16.07
C THR A 35 -5.07 -2.74 -15.04
N ALA A 36 -5.15 -3.72 -14.13
CA ALA A 36 -4.09 -3.99 -13.15
C ALA A 36 -2.71 -4.22 -13.81
N LYS A 37 -2.69 -4.93 -14.95
CA LYS A 37 -1.45 -5.19 -15.71
C LYS A 37 -0.84 -3.90 -16.25
N GLN A 38 -1.67 -3.02 -16.81
CA GLN A 38 -1.20 -1.73 -17.32
C GLN A 38 -0.72 -0.81 -16.19
N LYS A 39 -1.40 -0.82 -15.04
CA LYS A 39 -0.97 -0.06 -13.84
C LYS A 39 0.41 -0.47 -13.35
N ILE A 40 0.68 -1.78 -13.24
CA ILE A 40 2.02 -2.29 -12.91
C ILE A 40 3.04 -1.88 -13.97
N GLN A 41 2.67 -1.96 -15.26
CA GLN A 41 3.55 -1.54 -16.35
C GLN A 41 3.90 -0.05 -16.26
N LEU A 42 2.96 0.83 -15.89
CA LEU A 42 3.25 2.24 -15.68
C LEU A 42 4.28 2.44 -14.56
N ILE A 43 4.15 1.73 -13.44
CA ILE A 43 5.12 1.81 -12.35
C ILE A 43 6.49 1.30 -12.85
N HIS A 44 6.53 0.15 -13.51
CA HIS A 44 7.76 -0.43 -14.07
C HIS A 44 8.48 0.52 -15.04
N LEU A 45 7.75 1.19 -15.93
CA LEU A 45 8.36 2.09 -16.91
C LEU A 45 8.87 3.40 -16.28
N ASN A 46 8.33 3.81 -15.14
CA ASN A 46 8.63 5.10 -14.51
C ASN A 46 9.48 4.97 -13.23
N GLN A 47 10.49 4.10 -13.19
CA GLN A 47 11.30 3.88 -11.97
C GLN A 47 11.99 5.16 -11.44
N ASN A 48 12.30 6.14 -12.29
CA ASN A 48 12.90 7.41 -11.86
C ASN A 48 11.90 8.36 -11.15
N ASN A 49 10.59 8.20 -11.37
CA ASN A 49 9.51 8.99 -10.76
C ASN A 49 8.49 8.07 -10.05
N ARG A 50 8.97 6.95 -9.54
CA ARG A 50 8.17 5.79 -9.16
C ARG A 50 7.13 6.09 -8.08
N LEU A 51 7.50 6.86 -7.06
CA LEU A 51 6.61 7.17 -5.93
C LEU A 51 5.41 8.04 -6.38
N THR A 52 5.66 9.03 -7.23
CA THR A 52 4.60 9.85 -7.84
C THR A 52 3.64 8.98 -8.65
N ILE A 53 4.18 8.02 -9.39
CA ILE A 53 3.37 7.12 -10.23
C ILE A 53 2.58 6.14 -9.38
N ILE A 54 3.15 5.62 -8.29
CA ILE A 54 2.42 4.83 -7.29
C ILE A 54 1.24 5.65 -6.75
N ALA A 55 1.46 6.91 -6.36
CA ALA A 55 0.39 7.77 -5.86
C ALA A 55 -0.72 8.02 -6.90
N GLN A 56 -0.35 8.29 -8.15
CA GLN A 56 -1.32 8.48 -9.24
C GLN A 56 -2.12 7.21 -9.56
N VAL A 57 -1.44 6.05 -9.61
CA VAL A 57 -2.08 4.74 -9.85
C VAL A 57 -2.99 4.35 -8.66
N GLN A 58 -2.59 4.69 -7.44
CA GLN A 58 -3.41 4.55 -6.24
C GLN A 58 -4.69 5.39 -6.34
N GLN A 59 -4.56 6.69 -6.64
CA GLN A 59 -5.70 7.58 -6.85
C GLN A 59 -6.64 7.05 -7.93
N HIS A 60 -6.10 6.67 -9.09
CA HIS A 60 -6.88 6.13 -10.19
C HIS A 60 -7.71 4.91 -9.77
N THR A 61 -7.07 3.99 -9.05
CA THR A 61 -7.73 2.79 -8.56
C THR A 61 -8.80 3.13 -7.53
N PHE A 62 -8.54 4.06 -6.64
CA PHE A 62 -9.52 4.50 -5.66
C PHE A 62 -10.77 5.10 -6.32
N GLU A 63 -10.59 6.04 -7.26
CA GLU A 63 -11.69 6.70 -7.97
C GLU A 63 -12.51 5.75 -8.85
N HIS A 64 -11.84 4.81 -9.54
CA HIS A 64 -12.49 4.01 -10.57
C HIS A 64 -12.83 2.58 -10.15
N LEU A 65 -12.27 2.09 -9.05
CA LEU A 65 -12.63 0.79 -8.49
C LEU A 65 -13.32 0.92 -7.13
N PHE A 66 -12.70 1.57 -6.14
CA PHE A 66 -13.23 1.59 -4.77
C PHE A 66 -14.54 2.38 -4.70
N LYS A 67 -14.56 3.60 -5.22
CA LYS A 67 -15.77 4.45 -5.20
C LYS A 67 -16.88 3.94 -6.13
N LYS A 68 -16.53 3.38 -7.29
CA LYS A 68 -17.52 2.88 -8.26
C LYS A 68 -18.10 1.52 -7.88
N ASN A 69 -17.32 0.65 -7.23
CA ASN A 69 -17.73 -0.72 -6.90
C ASN A 69 -17.56 -1.00 -5.38
N PRO A 70 -18.20 -0.21 -4.49
CA PRO A 70 -17.96 -0.28 -3.04
C PRO A 70 -18.37 -1.62 -2.42
N ASN A 71 -19.27 -2.36 -3.06
CA ASN A 71 -19.71 -3.68 -2.61
C ASN A 71 -18.96 -4.85 -3.28
N GLU A 72 -17.91 -4.59 -4.07
CA GLU A 72 -17.21 -5.62 -4.83
C GLU A 72 -15.67 -5.51 -4.78
N PHE A 73 -15.10 -4.31 -4.64
CA PHE A 73 -13.65 -4.11 -4.71
C PHE A 73 -12.84 -4.94 -3.72
N PHE A 74 -13.45 -5.32 -2.58
CA PHE A 74 -12.81 -6.12 -1.54
C PHE A 74 -12.76 -7.61 -1.88
N THR A 75 -13.39 -8.09 -2.96
CA THR A 75 -13.33 -9.51 -3.38
C THR A 75 -11.96 -9.87 -3.97
N ASN A 76 -11.70 -11.17 -4.21
CA ASN A 76 -10.45 -11.66 -4.81
C ASN A 76 -10.35 -11.42 -6.33
N LYS A 77 -11.38 -10.80 -6.96
CA LYS A 77 -11.44 -10.49 -8.40
C LYS A 77 -10.40 -9.45 -8.85
N TYR A 78 -10.02 -8.53 -7.97
CA TYR A 78 -9.16 -7.39 -8.31
C TYR A 78 -7.76 -7.53 -7.72
N HIS A 79 -6.72 -7.08 -8.43
CA HIS A 79 -5.32 -7.25 -8.01
C HIS A 79 -4.61 -5.91 -7.88
N TYR A 80 -5.10 -5.05 -6.99
CA TYR A 80 -4.56 -3.70 -6.75
C TYR A 80 -3.60 -3.59 -5.57
N ASP A 81 -3.42 -4.69 -4.85
CA ASP A 81 -2.81 -4.74 -3.53
C ASP A 81 -1.42 -4.11 -3.48
N TRP A 82 -0.67 -4.18 -4.59
CA TRP A 82 0.71 -3.71 -4.70
C TRP A 82 0.90 -2.19 -4.63
N TRP A 83 -0.04 -1.41 -5.16
CA TRP A 83 0.06 0.06 -5.18
C TRP A 83 -0.95 0.72 -4.24
N ILE A 84 -2.03 0.03 -3.89
CA ILE A 84 -2.93 0.48 -2.82
C ILE A 84 -2.28 0.28 -1.45
N PHE A 85 -1.61 -0.86 -1.23
CA PHE A 85 -0.93 -1.19 0.02
C PHE A 85 0.57 -1.45 -0.23
N PRO A 86 1.35 -0.42 -0.63
CA PRO A 86 2.77 -0.60 -0.89
C PRO A 86 3.47 -0.99 0.40
N MET A 87 4.37 -1.97 0.30
CA MET A 87 5.15 -2.52 1.41
C MET A 87 6.60 -2.68 0.99
N HIS A 88 7.50 -2.87 1.95
CA HIS A 88 8.85 -3.31 1.65
C HIS A 88 8.86 -4.78 1.25
N VAL A 89 9.45 -5.09 0.09
CA VAL A 89 9.68 -6.47 -0.37
C VAL A 89 11.19 -6.76 -0.30
N PRO A 90 11.62 -7.59 0.67
CA PRO A 90 12.99 -8.07 0.76
C PRO A 90 13.43 -8.85 -0.50
N LYS A 91 14.66 -8.61 -0.97
CA LYS A 91 15.19 -9.23 -2.21
C LYS A 91 15.38 -10.75 -2.11
N ASP A 92 15.58 -11.25 -0.90
CA ASP A 92 15.76 -12.68 -0.59
C ASP A 92 14.46 -13.49 -0.69
N TRP A 93 13.30 -12.84 -0.82
CA TRP A 93 12.03 -13.54 -1.01
C TRP A 93 11.87 -14.16 -2.40
N GLY A 94 12.74 -13.84 -3.37
CA GLY A 94 12.76 -14.49 -4.68
C GLY A 94 11.49 -14.25 -5.52
N TRP A 95 10.80 -13.12 -5.28
CA TRP A 95 9.58 -12.74 -5.97
C TRP A 95 9.82 -12.25 -7.41
N GLU A 96 8.77 -12.19 -8.22
CA GLU A 96 8.85 -11.64 -9.58
C GLU A 96 9.19 -10.14 -9.58
N GLN A 97 9.90 -9.67 -10.62
CA GLN A 97 10.38 -8.28 -10.72
C GLN A 97 9.31 -7.22 -10.44
N ARG A 98 8.10 -7.43 -10.98
CA ARG A 98 6.96 -6.52 -10.80
C ARG A 98 6.60 -6.22 -9.34
N ASN A 99 6.93 -7.14 -8.43
CA ASN A 99 6.68 -6.99 -7.00
C ASN A 99 7.67 -6.00 -6.38
N TYR A 100 8.94 -6.07 -6.79
CA TYR A 100 9.98 -5.12 -6.37
C TYR A 100 9.77 -3.73 -6.96
N ASP A 101 9.22 -3.63 -8.17
CA ASP A 101 8.93 -2.34 -8.80
C ASP A 101 7.94 -1.50 -7.98
N THR A 102 7.06 -2.14 -7.21
CA THR A 102 6.11 -1.48 -6.30
C THR A 102 6.58 -1.41 -4.84
N SER A 103 7.73 -2.00 -4.52
CA SER A 103 8.25 -2.10 -3.15
C SER A 103 8.77 -0.77 -2.64
N ILE A 104 8.32 -0.31 -1.48
CA ILE A 104 8.83 0.92 -0.85
C ILE A 104 9.73 0.61 0.35
N ASN A 105 10.77 1.41 0.56
CA ASN A 105 11.52 1.40 1.82
C ASN A 105 11.02 2.50 2.79
N LEU A 106 11.62 2.60 3.97
CA LEU A 106 11.19 3.55 5.00
C LEU A 106 11.32 5.02 4.55
N ALA A 107 12.42 5.39 3.89
CA ALA A 107 12.65 6.75 3.39
C ALA A 107 11.66 7.13 2.27
N GLU A 108 11.29 6.15 1.44
CA GLU A 108 10.27 6.32 0.41
C GLU A 108 8.87 6.44 1.00
N ALA A 109 8.58 5.68 2.07
CA ALA A 109 7.34 5.82 2.84
C ALA A 109 7.23 7.23 3.45
N GLN A 110 8.32 7.76 4.03
CA GLN A 110 8.38 9.14 4.51
C GLN A 110 8.11 10.15 3.39
N THR A 111 8.75 9.98 2.23
CA THR A 111 8.48 10.80 1.04
C THR A 111 7.01 10.80 0.64
N LEU A 112 6.36 9.62 0.67
CA LEU A 112 4.94 9.50 0.34
C LEU A 112 4.02 10.16 1.38
N LEU A 113 4.40 10.22 2.66
CA LEU A 113 3.64 10.94 3.70
C LEU A 113 3.60 12.46 3.48
N HIS A 114 4.56 13.01 2.74
CA HIS A 114 4.54 14.43 2.34
C HIS A 114 3.63 14.70 1.12
N HIS A 115 3.04 13.66 0.52
CA HIS A 115 2.13 13.79 -0.60
C HIS A 115 0.66 13.72 -0.12
N ASN A 116 0.05 14.86 0.18
CA ASN A 116 -1.30 14.95 0.78
C ASN A 116 -2.37 14.10 0.10
N GLN A 117 -2.40 14.09 -1.23
CA GLN A 117 -3.37 13.27 -1.98
C GLN A 117 -3.13 11.77 -1.81
N PHE A 118 -1.86 11.35 -1.68
CA PHE A 118 -1.53 9.94 -1.42
C PHE A 118 -1.98 9.56 -0.02
N VAL A 119 -1.66 10.38 0.98
CA VAL A 119 -2.05 10.14 2.38
C VAL A 119 -3.56 10.00 2.50
N HIS A 120 -4.31 10.95 1.95
CA HIS A 120 -5.77 10.92 1.97
C HIS A 120 -6.31 9.63 1.37
N THR A 121 -5.89 9.31 0.14
CA THR A 121 -6.36 8.13 -0.59
C THR A 121 -5.93 6.82 0.06
N TYR A 122 -4.72 6.75 0.63
CA TYR A 122 -4.25 5.58 1.36
C TYR A 122 -5.12 5.31 2.60
N LEU A 123 -5.33 6.33 3.43
CA LEU A 123 -6.12 6.21 4.65
C LEU A 123 -7.57 5.84 4.35
N GLU A 124 -8.18 6.45 3.31
CA GLU A 124 -9.53 6.10 2.87
C GLU A 124 -9.60 4.69 2.29
N SER A 125 -8.60 4.26 1.51
CA SER A 125 -8.56 2.91 0.94
C SER A 125 -8.49 1.83 2.03
N VAL A 126 -7.65 2.03 3.05
CA VAL A 126 -7.58 1.11 4.21
C VAL A 126 -8.93 1.08 4.94
N THR A 127 -9.50 2.26 5.23
CA THR A 127 -10.79 2.40 5.93
C THR A 127 -11.90 1.66 5.18
N MET A 128 -12.04 1.92 3.88
CA MET A 128 -13.03 1.29 3.03
C MET A 128 -12.83 -0.22 2.99
N TYR A 129 -11.60 -0.70 2.81
CA TYR A 129 -11.32 -2.13 2.69
C TYR A 129 -11.66 -2.89 3.97
N VAL A 130 -11.22 -2.40 5.15
CA VAL A 130 -11.54 -3.04 6.43
C VAL A 130 -13.04 -2.98 6.73
N THR A 131 -13.70 -1.84 6.47
CA THR A 131 -15.15 -1.69 6.65
C THR A 131 -15.94 -2.65 5.77
N ALA A 132 -15.52 -2.81 4.51
CA ALA A 132 -16.18 -3.72 3.59
C ALA A 132 -16.03 -5.18 4.04
N LEU A 133 -14.85 -5.59 4.52
CA LEU A 133 -14.65 -6.92 5.11
C LEU A 133 -15.49 -7.13 6.38
N GLN A 134 -15.59 -6.13 7.25
CA GLN A 134 -16.45 -6.21 8.43
C GLN A 134 -17.94 -6.37 8.08
N LYS A 135 -18.38 -5.71 7.01
CA LYS A 135 -19.77 -5.76 6.54
C LYS A 135 -20.10 -7.04 5.80
N HIS A 136 -19.21 -7.49 4.92
CA HIS A 136 -19.48 -8.58 3.97
C HIS A 136 -18.79 -9.90 4.32
N GLY A 137 -17.97 -9.91 5.37
CA GLY A 137 -17.22 -11.07 5.82
C GLY A 137 -15.84 -11.18 5.19
N TRP A 138 -15.06 -12.13 5.72
CA TRP A 138 -13.74 -12.46 5.22
C TRP A 138 -13.79 -12.99 3.78
N ASN A 139 -12.89 -12.51 2.93
CA ASN A 139 -12.88 -12.78 1.49
C ASN A 139 -11.95 -13.93 1.08
N ASN A 140 -11.31 -14.62 2.05
CA ASN A 140 -10.30 -15.65 1.81
C ASN A 140 -9.14 -15.21 0.90
N TYR A 141 -8.70 -13.94 1.00
CA TYR A 141 -7.58 -13.42 0.22
C TYR A 141 -6.44 -12.91 1.12
N PRO A 142 -5.69 -13.82 1.77
CA PRO A 142 -4.74 -13.48 2.82
C PRO A 142 -3.56 -12.63 2.34
N VAL A 143 -3.15 -12.76 1.07
CA VAL A 143 -2.06 -11.96 0.50
C VAL A 143 -2.35 -10.46 0.55
N ARG A 144 -3.57 -10.01 0.19
CA ARG A 144 -3.95 -8.59 0.22
C ARG A 144 -3.96 -8.08 1.66
N TYR A 145 -4.54 -8.87 2.55
CA TYR A 145 -4.63 -8.48 3.96
C TYR A 145 -3.24 -8.39 4.61
N ALA A 146 -2.36 -9.34 4.31
CA ALA A 146 -0.97 -9.32 4.75
C ALA A 146 -0.26 -8.05 4.27
N ARG A 147 -0.37 -7.71 2.98
CA ARG A 147 0.22 -6.48 2.43
C ARG A 147 -0.30 -5.23 3.12
N MET A 148 -1.60 -5.15 3.38
CA MET A 148 -2.17 -4.03 4.12
C MET A 148 -1.51 -3.89 5.50
N LEU A 149 -1.32 -4.99 6.25
CA LEU A 149 -0.66 -4.95 7.55
C LEU A 149 0.82 -4.53 7.47
N HIS A 150 1.57 -5.05 6.49
CA HIS A 150 2.95 -4.62 6.23
C HIS A 150 3.03 -3.13 5.85
N SER A 151 2.12 -2.69 5.00
CA SER A 151 2.00 -1.30 4.55
C SER A 151 1.69 -0.37 5.73
N LEU A 152 0.70 -0.73 6.56
CA LEU A 152 0.36 0.03 7.77
C LEU A 152 1.56 0.10 8.72
N SER A 153 2.28 -1.00 8.92
CA SER A 153 3.48 -1.02 9.76
C SER A 153 4.56 -0.05 9.26
N ILE A 154 4.87 -0.02 7.96
CA ILE A 154 5.93 0.84 7.44
C ILE A 154 5.51 2.32 7.47
N PHE A 155 4.25 2.64 7.19
CA PHE A 155 3.76 4.01 7.28
C PHE A 155 3.63 4.50 8.72
N LEU A 156 3.25 3.64 9.66
CA LEU A 156 3.21 3.99 11.08
C LEU A 156 4.63 4.29 11.59
N GLN A 157 5.61 3.48 11.20
CA GLN A 157 7.03 3.73 11.49
C GLN A 157 7.55 5.00 10.79
N ALA A 158 7.13 5.27 9.56
CA ALA A 158 7.53 6.47 8.82
C ALA A 158 6.98 7.73 9.51
N ALA A 159 5.69 7.76 9.84
CA ALA A 159 5.04 8.91 10.46
C ALA A 159 5.63 9.24 11.84
N GLN A 160 6.03 8.21 12.60
CA GLN A 160 6.73 8.38 13.87
C GLN A 160 8.06 9.14 13.73
N ASN A 161 8.78 8.94 12.63
CA ASN A 161 10.07 9.55 12.39
C ASN A 161 9.97 10.94 11.72
N GLU A 162 8.75 11.42 11.43
CA GLU A 162 8.50 12.69 10.75
C GLU A 162 7.98 13.76 11.70
N ASN A 163 8.66 14.90 11.74
CA ASN A 163 8.15 16.08 12.44
C ASN A 163 6.99 16.68 11.63
N GLY A 164 5.82 16.86 12.27
CA GLY A 164 4.65 17.50 11.66
C GLY A 164 3.61 16.55 11.06
N GLN A 165 3.81 15.24 11.15
CA GLN A 165 2.85 14.21 10.66
C GLN A 165 1.97 13.62 11.79
N ILE A 166 1.73 14.37 12.87
CA ILE A 166 1.05 13.87 14.08
C ILE A 166 -0.36 13.35 13.76
N GLU A 167 -1.17 14.11 13.02
CA GLU A 167 -2.52 13.68 12.66
C GLU A 167 -2.50 12.40 11.82
N VAL A 168 -1.55 12.29 10.89
CA VAL A 168 -1.39 11.10 10.05
C VAL A 168 -0.94 9.91 10.90
N TYR A 169 -0.04 10.12 11.86
CA TYR A 169 0.42 9.10 12.80
C TYR A 169 -0.74 8.54 13.63
N ASP A 170 -1.58 9.42 14.19
CA ASP A 170 -2.76 9.04 14.98
C ASP A 170 -3.78 8.25 14.15
N ARG A 171 -4.06 8.71 12.92
CA ARG A 171 -4.99 8.01 12.01
C ARG A 171 -4.46 6.65 11.58
N LEU A 172 -3.15 6.54 11.27
CA LEU A 172 -2.52 5.28 10.94
C LEU A 172 -2.56 4.31 12.12
N TYR A 173 -2.38 4.80 13.35
CA TYR A 173 -2.46 3.99 14.57
C TYR A 173 -3.86 3.38 14.73
N GLU A 174 -4.93 4.19 14.63
CA GLU A 174 -6.31 3.70 14.75
C GLU A 174 -6.66 2.69 13.66
N LEU A 175 -6.25 2.95 12.41
CA LEU A 175 -6.45 2.00 11.31
C LEU A 175 -5.68 0.70 11.53
N SER A 176 -4.44 0.78 12.01
CA SER A 176 -3.61 -0.39 12.33
C SER A 176 -4.25 -1.23 13.43
N LYS A 177 -4.76 -0.60 14.49
CA LYS A 177 -5.44 -1.26 15.60
C LYS A 177 -6.73 -1.96 15.15
N ASN A 178 -7.54 -1.30 14.32
CA ASN A 178 -8.74 -1.89 13.74
C ASN A 178 -8.40 -3.08 12.83
N ALA A 179 -7.40 -2.95 11.96
CA ALA A 179 -6.93 -4.03 11.10
C ALA A 179 -6.40 -5.22 11.92
N VAL A 180 -5.52 -5.00 12.90
CA VAL A 180 -4.97 -6.04 13.77
C VAL A 180 -6.08 -6.76 14.56
N THR A 181 -7.08 -6.02 15.05
CA THR A 181 -8.24 -6.60 15.76
C THR A 181 -9.06 -7.50 14.84
N TYR A 182 -9.36 -7.03 13.63
CA TYR A 182 -10.06 -7.83 12.63
C TYR A 182 -9.26 -9.08 12.23
N ALA A 183 -7.95 -8.93 12.00
CA ALA A 183 -7.04 -10.02 11.66
C ALA A 183 -7.11 -11.14 12.71
N LYS A 184 -6.94 -10.78 13.99
CA LYS A 184 -6.95 -11.72 15.10
C LYS A 184 -8.25 -12.49 15.21
N LYS A 185 -9.39 -11.83 14.95
CA LYS A 185 -10.71 -12.43 15.11
C LYS A 185 -11.14 -13.29 13.91
N TYR A 186 -10.80 -12.88 12.69
CA TYR A 186 -11.42 -13.44 11.47
C TYR A 186 -10.43 -13.91 10.39
N VAL A 187 -9.16 -13.51 10.43
CA VAL A 187 -8.21 -13.82 9.34
C VAL A 187 -7.17 -14.84 9.79
N LEU A 188 -6.51 -14.61 10.93
CA LEU A 188 -5.44 -15.49 11.44
C LEU A 188 -5.90 -16.92 11.75
N PRO A 189 -7.10 -17.18 12.32
CA PRO A 189 -7.53 -18.54 12.63
C PRO A 189 -7.53 -19.47 11.41
N ASP A 190 -7.90 -18.93 10.24
CA ASP A 190 -7.99 -19.68 8.99
C ASP A 190 -6.67 -19.67 8.18
N ASN A 191 -5.64 -18.97 8.65
CA ASN A 191 -4.39 -18.71 7.91
C ASN A 191 -3.15 -18.81 8.82
N ILE A 192 -3.13 -19.80 9.71
CA ILE A 192 -2.08 -19.94 10.73
C ILE A 192 -0.69 -20.15 10.11
N ASP A 193 -0.60 -20.88 9.00
CA ASP A 193 0.66 -21.23 8.32
C ASP A 193 1.06 -20.23 7.22
N TYR A 194 0.35 -19.10 7.09
CA TYR A 194 0.65 -18.12 6.05
C TYR A 194 1.64 -17.06 6.56
N ASP A 195 2.94 -17.35 6.40
CA ASP A 195 4.05 -16.55 6.96
C ASP A 195 3.96 -15.05 6.69
N LEU A 196 3.66 -14.65 5.44
CA LEU A 196 3.56 -13.24 5.07
C LEU A 196 2.56 -12.49 5.96
N LEU A 197 1.42 -13.12 6.26
CA LEU A 197 0.39 -12.55 7.13
C LEU A 197 0.82 -12.52 8.59
N GLN A 198 1.44 -13.60 9.08
CA GLN A 198 1.92 -13.67 10.46
C GLN A 198 2.99 -12.61 10.73
N ILE A 199 3.92 -12.42 9.80
CA ILE A 199 4.96 -11.38 9.89
C ILE A 199 4.32 -10.00 9.86
N GLY A 200 3.43 -9.73 8.89
CA GLY A 200 2.76 -8.44 8.77
C GLY A 200 1.95 -8.08 10.02
N TYR A 201 1.24 -9.05 10.59
CA TYR A 201 0.52 -8.91 11.85
C TYR A 201 1.45 -8.53 13.01
N LYS A 202 2.56 -9.26 13.18
CA LYS A 202 3.52 -8.99 14.25
C LYS A 202 4.18 -7.61 14.11
N MET A 203 4.52 -7.21 12.88
CA MET A 203 5.11 -5.90 12.61
C MET A 203 4.13 -4.77 12.91
N ALA A 204 2.89 -4.86 12.43
CA ALA A 204 1.85 -3.87 12.73
C ALA A 204 1.58 -3.77 14.24
N LEU A 205 1.47 -4.91 14.93
CA LEU A 205 1.28 -4.95 16.38
C LEU A 205 2.44 -4.31 17.15
N TYR A 206 3.68 -4.55 16.73
CA TYR A 206 4.86 -3.93 17.34
C TYR A 206 4.82 -2.41 17.22
N GLN A 207 4.46 -1.87 16.05
CA GLN A 207 4.39 -0.42 15.85
C GLN A 207 3.23 0.22 16.65
N ILE A 208 2.09 -0.45 16.77
CA ILE A 208 0.98 -0.03 17.66
C ILE A 208 1.47 0.07 19.12
N GLN A 209 2.16 -0.95 19.63
CA GLN A 209 2.68 -0.95 20.99
C GLN A 209 3.73 0.15 21.21
N LYS A 210 4.50 0.50 20.17
CA LYS A 210 5.46 1.60 20.23
C LYS A 210 4.76 2.95 20.33
N TYR A 211 3.72 3.18 19.52
CA TYR A 211 2.86 4.37 19.60
C TYR A 211 2.28 4.53 21.02
N GLU A 212 1.67 3.46 21.56
CA GLU A 212 1.03 3.50 22.88
C GLU A 212 2.01 3.86 24.00
N LYS A 213 3.25 3.31 23.96
CA LYS A 213 4.30 3.64 24.94
C LYS A 213 4.72 5.11 24.87
N GLU A 214 4.87 5.67 23.68
CA GLU A 214 5.26 7.07 23.49
C GLU A 214 4.15 8.03 23.94
N PHE A 215 2.89 7.69 23.67
CA PHE A 215 1.75 8.47 24.12
C PHE A 215 1.65 8.48 25.65
N LEU A 216 1.82 7.33 26.29
CA LEU A 216 1.84 7.22 27.76
C LEU A 216 3.02 7.99 28.38
N ALA A 217 4.20 7.96 27.77
CA ALA A 217 5.35 8.73 28.24
C ALA A 217 5.09 10.25 28.22
N LYS A 218 4.46 10.76 27.14
CA LYS A 218 4.06 12.17 27.04
C LYS A 218 2.98 12.56 28.04
N GLY A 219 2.09 11.64 28.41
CA GLY A 219 1.06 11.87 29.43
C GLY A 219 1.61 11.98 30.86
N CYS A 220 2.72 11.29 31.17
CA CYS A 220 3.37 11.37 32.47
C CYS A 220 4.18 12.66 32.68
N ASP A 221 4.78 13.22 31.62
CA ASP A 221 5.55 14.48 31.70
C ASP A 221 4.67 15.72 32.00
N LEU A 222 3.36 15.65 31.71
CA LEU A 222 2.41 16.72 32.04
C LEU A 222 1.91 16.70 33.49
N SER A 223 2.34 15.72 34.30
CA SER A 223 1.95 15.58 35.71
C SER A 223 3.00 16.10 36.71
N VAL A 224 4.08 16.72 36.20
CA VAL A 224 5.19 17.24 37.01
C VAL A 224 5.42 18.72 36.71
N HIS A 225 4.39 19.57 36.76
CA HIS A 225 4.54 21.02 36.87
C HIS A 225 3.37 21.65 37.63
#